data_AF-Q6R745-F1
#
_entry.id   AF-Q6R745-F1
#
_cell.length_a   1.000
_cell.length_b   1.000
_cell.length_c   1.000
_cell.angle_alpha   90.00
_cell.angle_beta   90.00
_cell.angle_gamma   90.00
#
_symmetry.space_group_name_H-M   'P 1'
#
loop_
_entity.id
_entity.type
_entity.pdbx_description
1 polymer ?
#
loop_
_entity_poly.entity_id
_entity_poly.type
_entity_poly.pdbx_seq_one_letter_code
_entity_poly.pdbx_strand_id
1 'polypeptide(L)'
;MFIAAPYEKEVPLSALTNILDAQLISQWKGNMTRQLRLLVLPKFSLETEVNLRRPLENLGMTDMFRPNLADFSSLSNQEVLYVSRALQKVKIEVNESGTVASSSTAIIVSARMAPEEIIMDRP
;
A
#
# COMPACT_ATOMS: atom_id res chain seq x y z
N MET A 1 10.20 -1.55 -14.66
CA MET A 1 10.64 -1.24 -13.29
C MET A 1 11.51 0.00 -13.35
N PHE A 2 11.19 1.06 -12.61
CA PHE A 2 12.09 2.19 -12.38
C PHE A 2 12.89 1.90 -11.11
N ILE A 3 14.20 2.19 -11.13
CA ILE A 3 15.09 2.02 -9.98
C ILE A 3 15.66 3.39 -9.68
N ALA A 4 15.41 3.90 -8.47
CA ALA A 4 15.94 5.16 -7.98
C ALA A 4 16.88 4.90 -6.81
N ALA A 5 18.06 5.50 -6.85
CA ALA A 5 19.05 5.43 -5.78
C ALA A 5 19.67 6.82 -5.59
N PRO A 6 19.89 7.26 -4.34
CA PRO A 6 20.65 8.47 -4.09
C PRO A 6 22.10 8.29 -4.54
N TYR A 7 22.72 9.36 -5.02
CA TYR A 7 24.13 9.35 -5.40
C TYR A 7 25.06 9.25 -4.18
N GLU A 8 24.69 9.94 -3.10
CA GLU A 8 25.42 9.93 -1.84
C GLU A 8 24.76 8.96 -0.85
N LYS A 9 25.60 8.17 -0.16
CA LYS A 9 25.14 7.14 0.77
C LYS A 9 24.48 7.72 2.04
N GLU A 10 24.90 8.91 2.45
CA GLU A 10 24.40 9.60 3.64
C GLU A 10 23.02 10.23 3.42
N VAL A 11 22.59 10.38 2.17
CA VAL A 11 21.29 10.99 1.85
C VAL A 11 20.18 9.98 2.13
N PRO A 12 19.23 10.31 3.02
CA PRO A 12 18.15 9.39 3.35
C PRO A 12 17.15 9.29 2.18
N LEU A 13 16.59 8.10 1.98
CA LEU A 13 15.58 7.87 0.94
C LEU A 13 14.30 8.70 1.15
N SER A 14 14.06 9.17 2.38
CA SER A 14 12.96 10.08 2.72
C SER A 14 13.00 11.40 1.93
N ALA A 15 14.19 11.86 1.54
CA ALA A 15 14.35 13.04 0.69
C ALA A 15 13.66 12.86 -0.68
N LEU A 16 13.62 11.63 -1.19
CA LEU A 16 12.93 11.29 -2.43
C LEU A 16 11.46 10.94 -2.20
N THR A 17 11.16 10.11 -1.19
CA THR A 17 9.78 9.60 -1.00
C THR A 17 8.80 10.69 -0.59
N ASN A 18 9.26 11.76 0.08
CA ASN A 18 8.38 12.86 0.50
C ASN A 18 7.91 13.75 -0.66
N ILE A 19 8.66 13.76 -1.77
CA ILE A 19 8.33 14.53 -2.98
C ILE A 19 7.83 13.64 -4.12
N LEU A 20 7.62 12.35 -3.85
CA LEU A 20 7.27 11.37 -4.86
C LEU A 20 5.79 11.51 -5.23
N ASP A 21 5.53 11.82 -6.50
CA ASP A 21 4.20 11.87 -7.06
C ASP A 21 4.15 11.21 -8.45
N ALA A 22 2.94 11.08 -9.00
CA ALA A 22 2.73 10.50 -10.33
C ALA A 22 3.30 11.39 -11.46
N GLN A 23 3.35 12.71 -11.26
CA GLN A 23 3.82 13.67 -12.27
C GLN A 23 5.34 13.58 -12.44
N LEU A 24 6.08 13.49 -11.34
CA LEU A 24 7.52 13.33 -11.26
C LEU A 24 7.96 12.05 -11.98
N ILE A 25 7.26 10.93 -11.76
CA ILE A 25 7.53 9.67 -12.48
C ILE A 25 7.30 9.84 -13.98
N SER A 26 6.24 10.54 -14.37
CA SER A 26 5.94 10.84 -15.78
C SER A 26 7.02 11.73 -16.41
N GLN A 27 7.50 12.73 -15.68
CA GLN A 27 8.61 13.60 -16.10
C GLN A 27 9.91 12.81 -16.26
N TRP A 28 10.24 11.92 -15.32
CA TRP A 28 11.39 11.02 -15.46
C TRP A 28 11.27 10.16 -16.71
N LYS A 29 10.09 9.61 -16.97
CA LYS A 29 9.84 8.80 -18.18
C LYS A 29 10.07 9.61 -19.47
N GLY A 30 9.66 10.87 -19.51
CA GLY A 30 9.82 11.76 -20.67
C GLY A 30 11.26 12.22 -20.91
N ASN A 31 12.04 12.42 -19.83
CA ASN A 31 13.39 12.98 -19.91
C ASN A 31 14.50 11.91 -19.96
N MET A 32 14.16 10.62 -19.86
CA MET A 32 15.13 9.53 -19.89
C MET A 32 15.69 9.29 -21.31
N THR A 33 17.02 9.22 -21.41
CA THR A 33 17.73 8.82 -22.63
C THR A 33 18.38 7.46 -22.49
N ARG A 34 18.46 6.70 -23.58
CA ARG A 34 19.14 5.39 -23.59
C ARG A 34 20.66 5.60 -23.51
N GLN A 35 21.29 5.08 -22.46
CA GLN A 35 22.75 5.14 -22.25
C GLN A 35 23.27 3.77 -21.79
N LEU A 36 24.51 3.44 -22.15
CA LEU A 36 25.17 2.24 -21.67
C LEU A 36 25.61 2.43 -20.21
N ARG A 37 25.15 1.56 -19.32
CA ARG A 37 25.45 1.58 -17.87
C ARG A 37 25.61 0.17 -17.34
N LEU A 38 26.43 0.02 -16.30
CA LEU A 38 26.49 -1.19 -15.49
C LEU A 38 25.32 -1.19 -14.51
N LEU A 39 24.45 -2.20 -14.59
CA LEU A 39 23.35 -2.40 -13.67
C LEU A 39 23.69 -3.55 -12.72
N VAL A 40 23.62 -3.29 -11.41
CA VAL A 40 23.72 -4.30 -10.37
C VAL A 40 22.39 -4.29 -9.61
N LEU A 41 21.67 -5.41 -9.65
CA LEU A 41 20.39 -5.57 -8.99
C LEU A 41 20.40 -6.88 -8.19
N PRO A 42 20.07 -6.86 -6.88
CA PRO A 42 20.03 -8.08 -6.09
C PRO A 42 18.85 -8.96 -6.48
N LYS A 43 19.04 -10.27 -6.33
CA LYS A 43 17.95 -11.25 -6.30
C LYS A 43 17.32 -11.22 -4.91
N PHE A 44 16.03 -10.92 -4.83
CA PHE A 44 15.33 -10.83 -3.55
C PHE A 44 13.87 -11.28 -3.68
N SER A 45 13.33 -11.71 -2.54
CA SER A 45 11.91 -11.95 -2.35
C SER A 45 11.45 -11.13 -1.15
N LEU A 46 10.33 -10.43 -1.29
CA LEU A 46 9.77 -9.58 -0.25
C LEU A 46 8.27 -9.90 -0.12
N GLU A 47 7.84 -10.21 1.08
CA GLU A 47 6.42 -10.38 1.44
C GLU A 47 6.10 -9.42 2.58
N THR A 48 5.08 -8.58 2.39
CA THR A 48 4.68 -7.55 3.35
C THR A 48 3.17 -7.49 3.47
N GLU A 49 2.69 -7.23 4.67
CA GLU A 49 1.29 -6.94 4.94
C GLU A 49 1.20 -5.57 5.62
N VAL A 50 0.45 -4.66 5.01
CA VAL A 50 0.33 -3.27 5.45
C VAL A 50 -1.10 -2.99 5.87
N ASN A 51 -1.26 -2.41 7.06
CA ASN A 51 -2.54 -1.88 7.52
C ASN A 51 -2.75 -0.47 6.94
N LEU A 52 -3.75 -0.34 6.08
CA LEU A 52 -4.07 0.89 5.36
C LEU A 52 -4.90 1.87 6.20
N ARG A 53 -5.39 1.49 7.39
CA ARG A 53 -6.25 2.36 8.21
C ARG A 53 -5.60 3.70 8.51
N ARG A 54 -4.39 3.71 9.07
CA ARG A 54 -3.68 4.97 9.42
C ARG A 54 -3.35 5.81 8.18
N PRO A 55 -2.80 5.25 7.08
CA PRO A 55 -2.63 5.98 5.84
C PRO A 55 -3.92 6.63 5.33
N LEU A 56 -5.03 5.91 5.33
CA LEU A 56 -6.33 6.43 4.85
C LEU A 56 -6.89 7.51 5.80
N GLU A 57 -6.78 7.32 7.12
CA GLU A 57 -7.14 8.33 8.11
C GLU A 57 -6.32 9.62 7.93
N ASN A 58 -5.01 9.52 7.69
CA ASN A 58 -4.12 10.66 7.43
C ASN A 58 -4.46 11.40 6.12
N LEU A 59 -5.06 10.71 5.15
CA LEU A 59 -5.58 11.29 3.92
C LEU A 59 -6.98 11.91 4.08
N GLY A 60 -7.56 11.89 5.30
CA GLY A 60 -8.86 12.48 5.62
C GLY A 60 -10.03 11.49 5.60
N MET A 61 -9.80 10.21 5.28
CA MET A 61 -10.84 9.17 5.30
C MET A 61 -11.03 8.60 6.71
N THR A 62 -11.50 9.42 7.65
CA THR A 62 -11.69 9.02 9.05
C THR A 62 -13.05 8.40 9.33
N ASP A 63 -14.09 8.87 8.65
CA ASP A 63 -15.47 8.58 9.03
C ASP A 63 -15.85 7.14 8.76
N MET A 64 -15.34 6.57 7.66
CA MET A 64 -15.56 5.17 7.27
C MET A 64 -15.12 4.15 8.33
N PHE A 65 -14.16 4.49 9.20
CA PHE A 65 -13.64 3.62 10.26
C PHE A 65 -14.38 3.78 11.59
N ARG A 66 -15.32 4.73 11.69
CA ARG A 66 -16.01 5.07 12.93
C ARG A 66 -17.46 4.60 12.86
N PRO A 67 -17.89 3.66 13.72
CA PRO A 67 -19.25 3.09 13.68
C PRO A 67 -20.39 4.10 13.78
N ASN A 68 -20.15 5.29 14.34
CA ASN A 68 -21.18 6.30 14.56
C ASN A 68 -21.24 7.36 13.45
N LEU A 69 -20.20 7.43 12.61
CA LEU A 69 -20.02 8.46 11.58
C LEU A 69 -19.96 7.87 10.17
N ALA A 70 -19.66 6.58 10.05
CA ALA A 70 -19.63 5.88 8.79
C ALA A 70 -21.03 5.86 8.15
N ASP A 71 -21.12 6.41 6.94
CA ASP A 71 -22.33 6.35 6.12
C ASP A 71 -22.13 5.40 4.95
N PHE A 72 -22.77 4.24 5.05
CA PHE A 72 -22.81 3.21 4.00
C PHE A 72 -24.25 2.99 3.48
N SER A 73 -25.10 4.01 3.57
CA SER A 73 -26.51 3.98 3.10
C SER A 73 -26.67 3.57 1.62
N SER A 74 -25.63 3.83 0.81
CA SER A 74 -25.58 3.37 -0.59
C SER A 74 -25.50 1.84 -0.75
N LEU A 75 -25.04 1.13 0.28
CA LEU A 75 -24.94 -0.32 0.30
C LEU A 75 -26.13 -0.97 1.03
N SER A 76 -26.45 -0.48 2.23
CA SER A 76 -27.59 -0.95 3.01
C SER A 76 -28.05 0.12 3.99
N ASN A 77 -29.37 0.26 4.11
CA ASN A 77 -30.04 1.14 5.08
C ASN A 77 -30.56 0.39 6.30
N GLN A 78 -30.41 -0.93 6.35
CA GLN A 78 -30.99 -1.77 7.41
C GLN A 78 -30.07 -1.87 8.63
N GLU A 79 -28.77 -1.75 8.44
CA GLU A 79 -27.77 -1.96 9.48
C GLU A 79 -26.70 -0.87 9.45
N VAL A 80 -26.13 -0.55 10.62
CA VAL A 80 -25.00 0.37 10.72
C VAL A 80 -23.72 -0.39 10.36
N LEU A 81 -23.18 -0.10 9.18
CA LEU A 81 -21.95 -0.68 8.65
C LEU A 81 -20.77 0.28 8.87
N TYR A 82 -19.59 -0.27 9.09
CA TYR A 82 -18.34 0.49 9.13
C TYR A 82 -17.16 -0.39 8.71
N VAL A 83 -16.05 0.24 8.32
CA VAL A 83 -14.83 -0.50 7.98
C VAL A 83 -14.07 -0.82 9.25
N SER A 84 -13.89 -2.11 9.54
CA SER A 84 -13.12 -2.58 10.68
C SER A 84 -11.62 -2.67 10.36
N ARG A 85 -11.28 -3.22 9.19
CA ARG A 85 -9.89 -3.38 8.73
C ARG A 85 -9.73 -3.04 7.26
N ALA A 86 -8.62 -2.40 6.92
CA ALA A 86 -8.17 -2.22 5.54
C ALA A 86 -6.73 -2.72 5.46
N LEU A 87 -6.50 -3.79 4.70
CA LEU A 87 -5.24 -4.53 4.66
C LEU A 87 -4.79 -4.69 3.22
N GLN A 88 -3.48 -4.58 2.99
CA GLN A 88 -2.88 -4.89 1.70
C GLN A 88 -1.69 -5.82 1.91
N LYS A 89 -1.76 -7.01 1.33
CA LYS A 89 -0.69 -7.99 1.32
C LYS A 89 -0.02 -8.02 -0.05
N VAL A 90 1.29 -7.83 -0.08
CA VAL A 90 2.10 -7.76 -1.30
C VAL A 90 3.25 -8.75 -1.22
N LYS A 91 3.46 -9.49 -2.30
CA LYS A 91 4.61 -10.38 -2.50
C LYS A 91 5.29 -10.03 -3.81
N ILE A 92 6.61 -9.84 -3.79
CA ILE A 92 7.42 -9.60 -4.97
C ILE A 92 8.65 -10.50 -4.96
N GLU A 93 8.96 -11.10 -6.09
CA GLU A 93 10.14 -11.91 -6.33
C GLU A 93 10.85 -11.39 -7.59
N VAL A 94 12.12 -11.05 -7.43
CA VAL A 94 12.97 -10.55 -8.51
C VAL A 94 14.10 -11.54 -8.72
N ASN A 95 14.22 -12.07 -9.94
CA ASN A 95 15.25 -12.99 -10.35
C ASN A 95 15.81 -12.62 -11.74
N GLU A 96 16.78 -13.39 -12.22
CA GLU A 96 17.46 -13.16 -13.50
C GLU A 96 16.55 -13.32 -14.71
N SER A 97 15.48 -14.12 -14.57
CA SER A 97 14.49 -14.35 -15.62
C SER A 97 13.41 -13.26 -15.67
N GLY A 98 13.20 -12.53 -14.57
CA GLY A 98 12.22 -11.44 -14.52
C GLY A 98 11.72 -11.11 -13.11
N THR A 99 10.49 -10.62 -13.04
CA THR A 99 9.84 -10.20 -11.80
C THR A 99 8.45 -10.82 -11.72
N VAL A 100 8.15 -11.49 -10.61
CA VAL A 100 6.82 -11.99 -10.27
C VAL A 100 6.32 -11.18 -9.09
N ALA A 101 5.17 -10.54 -9.21
CA ALA A 101 4.58 -9.75 -8.14
C ALA A 101 3.09 -10.02 -8.01
N SER A 102 2.62 -10.13 -6.77
CA SER A 102 1.22 -10.35 -6.41
C SER A 102 0.82 -9.38 -5.32
N SER A 103 -0.38 -8.82 -5.42
CA SER A 103 -0.97 -7.94 -4.41
C SER A 103 -2.41 -8.36 -4.16
N SER A 104 -2.81 -8.40 -2.90
CA SER A 104 -4.19 -8.61 -2.46
C SER A 104 -4.57 -7.49 -1.51
N THR A 105 -5.63 -6.76 -1.83
CA THR A 105 -6.14 -5.66 -1.02
C THR A 105 -7.53 -6.02 -0.52
N ALA A 106 -7.74 -5.95 0.79
CA ALA A 106 -9.00 -6.30 1.43
C ALA A 106 -9.50 -5.15 2.32
N ILE A 107 -10.78 -4.85 2.20
CA ILE A 107 -11.50 -3.94 3.10
C ILE A 107 -12.58 -4.80 3.78
N ILE A 108 -12.48 -4.93 5.09
CA ILE A 108 -13.41 -5.71 5.90
C ILE A 108 -14.43 -4.74 6.48
N VAL A 109 -15.69 -4.91 6.05
CA VAL A 109 -16.84 -4.18 6.59
C VAL A 109 -17.46 -5.04 7.67
N SER A 110 -17.70 -4.43 8.82
CA SER A 110 -18.36 -5.08 9.95
C SER A 110 -19.66 -4.34 10.28
N ALA A 111 -20.69 -5.09 10.62
CA ALA A 111 -21.94 -4.54 11.14
C ALA A 111 -21.85 -4.44 12.66
N ARG A 112 -22.48 -3.43 13.26
CA ARG A 112 -22.58 -3.32 14.73
C ARG A 112 -23.28 -4.52 15.40
N MET A 113 -24.13 -5.23 14.65
CA MET A 113 -24.84 -6.42 15.12
C MET A 113 -24.10 -7.73 14.82
N ALA A 114 -22.98 -7.68 14.11
CA ALA A 114 -22.15 -8.86 13.88
C ALA A 114 -21.45 -9.27 15.19
N PRO A 115 -21.45 -10.55 15.56
CA PRO A 115 -20.72 -11.02 16.72
C PRO A 115 -19.22 -10.72 16.55
N GLU A 116 -18.54 -10.34 17.65
CA GLU A 116 -17.09 -10.17 17.62
C GLU A 116 -16.42 -11.51 17.28
N GLU A 117 -15.69 -11.55 16.17
CA GLU A 117 -14.91 -12.72 15.79
C GLU A 117 -13.61 -12.73 16.61
N ILE A 118 -13.61 -13.54 17.68
CA ILE A 118 -12.41 -13.77 18.49
C ILE A 118 -11.54 -14.81 17.79
N ILE A 119 -10.51 -14.32 17.09
CA ILE A 119 -9.48 -15.17 16.51
C ILE A 119 -8.33 -15.29 17.53
N MET A 120 -8.28 -16.42 18.23
CA MET A 120 -7.12 -16.81 19.05
C MET A 120 -6.07 -17.46 18.14
N ASP A 121 -5.24 -16.63 17.49
CA ASP A 121 -4.16 -17.09 16.61
C ASP A 121 -2.79 -16.77 17.20
N ARG A 122 -2.58 -17.28 18.44
CA ARG A 122 -1.28 -17.45 19.13
C ARG A 122 -1.39 -18.62 20.13
N PRO A 123 -0.36 -19.45 20.32
CA PRO A 123 -0.25 -20.36 21.46
C PRO A 123 -0.09 -19.61 22.79
#